data_AF-A0A532TQH4-F1
#
_entry.id   AF-A0A532TQH4-F1
#
_cell.length_a   1.000
_cell.length_b   1.000
_cell.length_c   1.000
_cell.angle_alpha   90.00
_cell.angle_beta   90.00
_cell.angle_gamma   90.00
#
_symmetry.space_group_name_H-M   'P 1'
#
loop_
_entity.id
_entity.type
_entity.pdbx_description
1 polymer ?
#
loop_
_entity_poly.entity_id
_entity_poly.type
_entity_poly.pdbx_seq_one_letter_code
_entity_poly.pdbx_strand_id
1 'polypeptide(L)' 'MNQAELEIGALESQCLNGRRFPNEETLREEVQAWVHERNREKIGINWKFSRKQAEVKFKIKNKPN' A
#
# COMPACT_ATOMS: atom_id res chain seq x y z
N MET A 1 8.66 0.22 -6.92
CA MET A 1 7.44 0.32 -6.11
C MET A 1 7.15 -1.08 -5.64
N ASN A 2 7.24 -1.30 -4.34
CA ASN A 2 6.95 -2.58 -3.69
C ASN A 2 5.51 -2.60 -3.18
N GLN A 3 4.98 -3.81 -3.00
CA GLN A 3 3.67 -4.05 -2.41
C GLN A 3 3.48 -3.31 -1.08
N ALA A 4 4.51 -3.32 -0.23
CA ALA A 4 4.51 -2.64 1.07
C ALA A 4 4.33 -1.11 0.97
N GLU A 5 4.93 -0.46 -0.03
CA GLU A 5 4.78 1.01 -0.20
C GLU A 5 3.35 1.38 -0.60
N LEU A 6 2.69 0.54 -1.39
CA LEU A 6 1.29 0.72 -1.81
C LEU A 6 0.31 0.44 -0.67
N GLU A 7 0.58 -0.58 0.15
CA GLU A 7 -0.18 -0.86 1.38
C GLU A 7 -0.10 0.31 2.36
N ILE A 8 1.09 0.89 2.55
CA ILE A 8 1.31 2.05 3.43
C ILE A 8 0.55 3.27 2.89
N GLY A 9 0.63 3.58 1.59
CA GLY A 9 -0.13 4.69 1.01
C GLY A 9 -1.65 4.51 1.11
N ALA A 10 -2.15 3.28 0.97
CA ALA A 10 -3.57 2.97 1.18
C ALA A 10 -3.97 3.14 2.65
N LEU A 11 -3.14 2.68 3.59
CA LEU A 11 -3.35 2.88 5.02
C LEU A 11 -3.37 4.38 5.36
N GLU A 12 -2.42 5.16 4.85
CA GLU A 12 -2.36 6.60 5.07
C GLU A 12 -3.59 7.31 4.52
N SER A 13 -4.04 6.97 3.31
CA SER A 13 -5.17 7.64 2.67
C SER A 13 -6.54 7.19 3.21
N GLN A 14 -6.69 5.93 3.61
CA GLN A 14 -7.99 5.36 3.98
C GLN A 14 -8.19 5.29 5.50
N CYS A 15 -7.13 4.97 6.25
CA CYS A 15 -7.20 4.79 7.70
C CYS A 15 -6.74 6.03 8.46
N LEU A 16 -5.60 6.62 8.07
CA LEU A 16 -5.00 7.72 8.82
C LEU A 16 -5.56 9.08 8.39
N ASN A 17 -5.78 9.31 7.09
CA ASN A 17 -6.34 10.51 6.47
C ASN A 17 -5.82 11.84 7.06
N GLY A 18 -4.54 11.89 7.45
CA GLY A 18 -3.92 13.04 8.12
C GLY A 18 -4.40 13.34 9.55
N ARG A 19 -5.17 12.44 10.17
CA ARG A 19 -5.64 12.55 11.56
C ARG A 19 -4.46 12.36 12.52
N ARG A 20 -4.41 13.19 13.56
CA ARG A 20 -3.52 12.98 14.71
C ARG A 20 -4.22 12.07 15.71
N PHE A 21 -3.54 10.99 16.07
CA PHE A 21 -3.99 10.09 17.13
C PHE A 21 -3.36 10.52 18.45
N PRO A 22 -4.13 10.53 19.55
CA PRO A 22 -3.64 10.98 20.85
C PRO A 22 -2.64 9.99 21.46
N ASN A 23 -2.81 8.68 21.20
CA ASN A 23 -2.00 7.59 21.76
C ASN A 23 -1.72 6.50 20.71
N GLU A 24 -0.64 5.73 20.89
CA GLU A 24 -0.29 4.59 20.04
C GLU A 24 -1.39 3.51 20.05
N GLU A 25 -2.04 3.28 21.19
CA GLU A 25 -3.08 2.26 21.32
C GLU A 25 -4.26 2.53 20.37
N THR A 26 -4.75 3.78 20.33
CA THR A 26 -5.82 4.19 19.42
C THR A 26 -5.40 4.03 17.96
N LEU A 27 -4.14 4.37 17.63
CA LEU A 27 -3.61 4.16 16.28
C LEU A 27 -3.61 2.67 15.93
N ARG A 28 -3.19 1.80 16.85
CA ARG A 28 -3.13 0.36 16.64
C ARG A 28 -4.52 -0.24 16.43
N GLU A 29 -5.52 0.19 17.20
CA GLU A 29 -6.90 -0.29 17.04
C GLU A 29 -7.50 0.11 15.69
N GLU A 30 -7.33 1.36 15.26
CA GLU A 30 -7.83 1.84 13.97
C GLU A 30 -7.16 1.07 12.81
N VAL A 31 -5.84 0.85 12.89
CA VAL A 31 -5.10 0.07 11.88
C VAL A 31 -5.59 -1.37 11.85
N GLN A 32 -5.82 -2.00 13.00
CA GLN A 32 -6.34 -3.37 13.09
C GLN A 32 -7.76 -3.49 12.51
N ALA A 33 -8.63 -2.53 12.84
CA ALA A 33 -9.99 -2.47 12.30
C ALA A 33 -9.96 -2.33 10.77
N TRP A 34 -9.12 -1.45 10.24
CA TRP A 34 -8.95 -1.25 8.80
C TRP A 34 -8.38 -2.50 8.10
N VAL A 35 -7.38 -3.16 8.68
CA VAL A 35 -6.82 -4.42 8.14
C VAL A 35 -7.90 -5.51 8.12
N HIS A 36 -8.68 -5.62 9.18
CA HIS A 36 -9.76 -6.61 9.28
C HIS A 36 -10.88 -6.35 8.27
N GLU A 37 -11.24 -5.08 8.06
CA GLU A 37 -12.20 -4.67 7.03
C GLU A 37 -11.67 -4.97 5.62
N ARG A 38 -10.45 -4.56 5.28
CA ARG A 38 -9.79 -4.85 4.00
C ARG A 38 -9.71 -6.36 3.71
N ASN A 39 -9.41 -7.16 4.73
CA ASN A 39 -9.38 -8.61 4.62
C ASN A 39 -10.78 -9.20 4.41
N ARG A 40 -11.81 -8.68 5.09
CA ARG A 40 -13.21 -9.12 4.90
C ARG A 40 -13.75 -8.76 3.52
N GLU A 41 -13.48 -7.56 3.05
CA GLU A 41 -13.91 -7.10 1.73
C GLU A 41 -13.11 -7.77 0.59
N LYS A 42 -12.07 -8.56 0.92
CA LYS A 42 -11.13 -9.15 -0.04
C LYS A 42 -10.64 -8.11 -1.04
N ILE A 43 -10.45 -6.87 -0.59
CA ILE A 43 -9.93 -5.79 -1.41
C ILE A 43 -8.45 -6.07 -1.60
N GLY A 44 -8.17 -6.88 -2.63
CA GLY A 44 -6.84 -7.03 -3.17
C GLY A 44 -6.39 -5.68 -3.71
N ILE A 45 -5.14 -5.31 -3.43
CA ILE A 45 -4.54 -4.14 -4.08
C ILE A 45 -4.61 -4.41 -5.58
N ASN A 46 -5.40 -3.59 -6.30
CA ASN A 46 -5.46 -3.65 -7.75
C ASN A 46 -4.14 -3.11 -8.31
N TRP A 47 -3.14 -3.98 -8.32
CA TRP A 47 -1.77 -3.67 -8.68
C TRP A 47 -1.70 -3.37 -10.18
N LYS A 48 -1.84 -2.09 -10.55
CA LYS A 48 -1.69 -1.65 -11.94
C LYS A 48 -0.24 -1.56 -12.41
N PHE A 49 0.74 -1.71 -11.50
CA PHE A 49 2.16 -1.61 -11.81
C PHE A 49 2.68 -2.88 -12.49
N SER A 50 2.29 -3.08 -13.74
CA SER A 50 2.73 -4.21 -14.55
C SER A 50 4.25 -4.15 -14.77
N ARG A 51 4.90 -5.31 -14.91
CA ARG A 51 6.34 -5.44 -15.22
C ARG A 51 6.78 -4.51 -16.37
N LYS A 52 5.93 -4.38 -17.40
CA LYS A 52 6.08 -3.44 -18.52
C LYS A 52 6.23 -1.97 -18.08
N GLN A 53 5.46 -1.51 -17.09
CA GLN A 53 5.58 -0.15 -16.57
C GLN A 53 6.86 0.03 -15.74
N ALA A 54 7.31 -1.02 -15.04
CA ALA A 54 8.59 -1.00 -14.34
C ALA A 54 9.77 -0.91 -15.34
N GLU A 55 9.74 -1.65 -16.43
CA GLU A 55 10.77 -1.59 -17.49
C GLU A 55 10.90 -0.19 -18.10
N VAL A 56 9.78 0.49 -18.36
CA VAL A 56 9.75 1.87 -18.88
C VAL A 56 10.26 2.87 -17.84
N LYS A 57 9.78 2.76 -16.58
CA LYS A 57 10.10 3.73 -15.53
C LYS A 57 11.54 3.62 -15.03
N PHE A 58 12.08 2.40 -14.95
CA PHE A 58 13.44 2.13 -14.49
C PHE A 58 14.45 1.92 -15.63
N LYS A 59 14.03 2.07 -16.89
CA LYS A 59 14.86 1.84 -18.09
C LYS A 59 15.65 0.54 -17.99
N ILE A 60 15.00 -0.55 -17.57
CA ILE A 60 15.62 -1.87 -17.46
C ILE A 60 15.74 -2.46 -18.87
N LYS A 61 16.54 -1.83 -19.73
CA LYS A 61 17.08 -2.50 -20.91
C LYS A 61 18.11 -3.49 -20.38
N ASN A 62 17.78 -4.78 -20.51
CA ASN A 62 18.74 -5.87 -20.42
C ASN A 62 20.06 -5.45 -21.07
N LYS A 63 21.15 -5.48 -20.30
CA LYS A 63 22.47 -5.75 -20.89
C LYS A 63 22.34 -7.11 -21.58
N PRO A 64 22.59 -7.22 -22.90
CA PRO A 64 22.65 -8.52 -23.53
C PRO A 64 23.79 -9.32 -22.89
N ASN A 65 23.53 -10.59 -22.61
CA ASN A 65 24.56 -11.59 -22.40
C ASN A 65 25.12 -12.00 -23.76
#